data_AF-A0A5N9AXE2-F1
#
_entry.id   AF-A0A5N9AXE2-F1
#
_cell.length_a   1.000
_cell.length_b   1.000
_cell.length_c   1.000
_cell.angle_alpha   90.00
_cell.angle_beta   90.00
_cell.angle_gamma   90.00
#
_symmetry.space_group_name_H-M   'P 1'
#
loop_
_entity.id
_entity.type
_entity.pdbx_description
1 polymer ?
#
loop_
_entity_poly.entity_id
_entity_poly.type
_entity_poly.pdbx_seq_one_letter_code
_entity_poly.pdbx_strand_id
1 'polypeptide(L)'
;MAMLLGYELIKKIPPTLHTPLMSGTNAISGIVIIGSILVITSASSLTVNILGFISLVLSSINVFGGFTVTDRMLEMFKKPKKRDKD
;
A
#
# COMPACT_ATOMS: atom_id res chain seq x y z
N MET A 1 15.08 -15.64 4.49
CA MET A 1 15.06 -14.81 5.72
C MET A 1 13.86 -13.87 5.77
N ALA A 2 13.63 -12.98 4.79
CA ALA A 2 12.47 -12.08 4.79
C ALA A 2 11.11 -12.79 4.93
N MET A 3 10.90 -13.93 4.26
CA MET A 3 9.66 -14.71 4.39
C MET A 3 9.41 -15.25 5.81
N LEU A 4 10.45 -15.79 6.48
CA LEU A 4 10.34 -16.27 7.86
C LEU A 4 10.01 -15.11 8.82
N LEU A 5 10.61 -13.95 8.58
CA LEU A 5 10.35 -12.74 9.36
C LEU A 5 8.90 -12.27 9.15
N GLY A 6 8.42 -12.26 7.92
CA GLY A 6 7.03 -11.91 7.59
C GLY A 6 6.01 -12.84 8.27
N TYR A 7 6.28 -14.16 8.25
CA TYR A 7 5.43 -15.14 8.95
C TYR A 7 5.38 -14.86 10.46
N GLU A 8 6.53 -14.67 11.10
CA GLU A 8 6.62 -14.44 12.54
C GLU A 8 5.98 -13.11 12.96
N LEU A 9 6.05 -12.08 12.12
CA LEU A 9 5.38 -10.80 12.32
C LEU A 9 3.86 -10.96 12.24
N ILE A 10 3.34 -11.57 11.16
CA ILE A 10 1.89 -11.70 10.95
C ILE A 10 1.24 -12.55 12.06
N LYS A 11 1.92 -13.59 12.53
CA LYS A 11 1.44 -14.46 13.60
C LYS A 11 1.19 -13.74 14.94
N LYS A 12 1.82 -12.58 15.17
CA LYS A 12 1.75 -11.83 16.44
C LYS A 12 0.75 -10.67 16.44
N ILE A 13 -0.02 -10.49 15.37
CA ILE A 13 -0.95 -9.36 15.22
C ILE A 13 -2.29 -9.71 15.90
N PRO A 14 -2.87 -8.80 16.71
CA PRO A 14 -4.15 -9.05 17.36
C PRO A 14 -5.29 -9.17 16.32
N PRO A 15 -6.35 -9.97 16.59
CA PRO A 15 -7.42 -10.22 15.62
C PRO A 15 -8.14 -8.97 15.10
N THR A 16 -8.20 -7.92 15.93
CA THR A 16 -8.81 -6.63 15.58
C THR A 16 -8.10 -5.90 14.46
N LEU A 17 -6.82 -6.23 14.18
CA LEU A 17 -6.02 -5.60 13.15
C LEU A 17 -5.91 -6.41 11.85
N HIS A 18 -6.55 -7.57 11.71
CA HIS A 18 -6.45 -8.35 10.46
C HIS A 18 -6.95 -7.62 9.22
N THR A 19 -8.06 -6.88 9.33
CA THR A 19 -8.61 -6.10 8.19
C THR A 19 -7.75 -4.88 7.86
N PRO A 20 -7.32 -4.05 8.84
CA PRO A 20 -6.31 -3.01 8.60
C PRO A 20 -5.00 -3.56 8.03
N LEU A 21 -4.54 -4.71 8.52
CA LEU A 21 -3.34 -5.38 8.04
C LEU A 21 -3.49 -5.80 6.58
N MET A 22 -4.62 -6.41 6.21
CA MET A 22 -4.90 -6.79 4.82
C MET A 22 -4.92 -5.57 3.89
N SER A 23 -5.49 -4.45 4.32
CA SER A 23 -5.42 -3.18 3.58
C SER A 23 -3.98 -2.65 3.48
N GLY A 24 -3.23 -2.71 4.58
CA GLY A 24 -1.84 -2.26 4.63
C GLY A 24 -0.91 -3.07 3.72
N THR A 25 -1.05 -4.40 3.69
CA THR A 25 -0.26 -5.25 2.77
C THR A 25 -0.64 -5.01 1.31
N ASN A 26 -1.90 -4.70 1.02
CA ASN A 26 -2.31 -4.25 -0.30
C ASN A 26 -1.61 -2.92 -0.69
N ALA A 27 -1.54 -1.94 0.21
CA ALA A 27 -0.81 -0.69 -0.04
C ALA A 27 0.70 -0.92 -0.30
N ILE A 28 1.32 -1.84 0.46
CA ILE A 28 2.74 -2.21 0.30
C ILE A 28 2.99 -2.89 -1.05
N SER A 29 2.02 -3.65 -1.57
CA SER A 29 2.13 -4.29 -2.89
C SER A 29 2.29 -3.28 -4.03
N GLY A 30 1.92 -2.02 -3.81
CA GLY A 30 2.16 -0.90 -4.71
C GLY A 30 3.64 -0.58 -4.99
N ILE A 31 4.59 -1.29 -4.38
CA ILE A 31 6.03 -1.26 -4.72
C ILE A 31 6.31 -1.53 -6.21
N VAL A 32 5.36 -2.13 -6.92
CA VAL A 32 5.36 -2.30 -8.39
C VAL A 32 5.64 -0.98 -9.12
N ILE A 33 5.37 0.18 -8.50
CA ILE A 33 5.63 1.52 -9.06
C ILE A 33 7.11 1.69 -9.44
N ILE A 34 8.03 1.09 -8.69
CA ILE A 34 9.46 1.10 -9.02
C ILE A 34 9.71 0.38 -10.34
N GLY A 35 9.06 -0.78 -10.54
CA GLY A 35 9.12 -1.53 -11.78
C GLY A 35 8.57 -0.72 -12.96
N SER A 36 7.44 -0.04 -12.79
CA SER A 36 6.85 0.82 -13.82
C SER A 36 7.79 1.96 -14.25
N ILE A 37 8.44 2.61 -13.29
CA ILE A 37 9.42 3.68 -13.57
C ILE A 37 10.62 3.13 -14.35
N LEU A 38 11.15 1.97 -13.93
CA LEU A 38 12.27 1.33 -14.62
C LEU A 38 11.92 0.97 -16.06
N VAL A 39 10.73 0.39 -16.29
CA VAL A 39 10.27 0.01 -17.63
C VAL A 39 10.13 1.23 -18.54
N ILE A 40 9.50 2.32 -18.08
CA ILE A 40 9.35 3.55 -18.89
C ILE A 40 10.71 4.15 -19.24
N THR A 41 11.65 4.15 -18.28
CA THR A 41 12.96 4.79 -18.47
C THR A 41 13.88 4.00 -19.41
N SER A 42 13.70 2.68 -19.49
CA SER A 42 14.55 1.79 -20.30
C SER A 42 13.93 1.36 -21.62
N ALA A 43 12.68 1.71 -21.88
CA ALA A 43 11.96 1.27 -23.07
C ALA A 43 12.27 2.12 -24.31
N SER A 44 12.62 1.45 -25.41
CA SER A 44 12.82 2.07 -26.73
C SER A 44 11.60 1.94 -27.65
N SER A 45 10.67 1.05 -27.33
CA SER A 45 9.45 0.81 -28.12
C SER A 45 8.27 1.61 -27.58
N LEU A 46 7.53 2.26 -28.49
CA LEU A 46 6.34 3.06 -28.17
C LEU A 46 5.29 2.24 -27.41
N THR A 47 5.08 0.98 -27.80
CA THR A 47 4.13 0.07 -27.13
C THR A 47 4.51 -0.18 -25.68
N VAL A 48 5.80 -0.36 -25.40
CA VAL A 48 6.31 -0.60 -24.04
C VAL A 48 6.17 0.66 -23.20
N ASN A 49 6.39 1.85 -23.77
CA ASN A 49 6.14 3.12 -23.07
C ASN A 49 4.67 3.33 -22.71
N ILE A 50 3.74 2.99 -23.60
CA ILE A 50 2.30 3.10 -23.32
C ILE A 50 1.90 2.15 -22.18
N LEU A 51 2.35 0.89 -22.24
CA LEU A 51 2.08 -0.09 -21.18
C LEU A 51 2.75 0.29 -19.87
N GLY A 52 3.98 0.82 -19.92
CA GLY A 52 4.69 1.35 -18.77
C GLY A 52 3.95 2.50 -18.11
N PHE A 53 3.43 3.44 -18.91
CA PHE A 53 2.61 4.56 -18.42
C PHE A 53 1.33 4.07 -17.73
N ILE A 54 0.61 3.12 -18.34
CA ILE A 54 -0.58 2.50 -17.71
C ILE A 54 -0.20 1.81 -16.40
N SER A 55 0.90 1.05 -16.39
CA SER A 55 1.42 0.39 -15.20
C SER A 55 1.74 1.39 -14.08
N LEU A 56 2.36 2.52 -14.41
CA LEU A 56 2.70 3.58 -13.47
C LEU A 56 1.44 4.21 -12.84
N VAL A 57 0.42 4.49 -13.66
CA VAL A 57 -0.87 5.03 -13.20
C VAL A 57 -1.56 4.03 -12.26
N LEU A 58 -1.69 2.77 -12.66
CA LEU A 58 -2.32 1.74 -11.84
C LEU A 58 -1.57 1.50 -10.53
N SER A 59 -0.24 1.47 -10.56
CA SER A 59 0.55 1.31 -9.35
C SER A 59 0.44 2.52 -8.43
N SER A 60 0.36 3.73 -8.98
CA SER A 60 0.11 4.94 -8.20
C SER A 60 -1.24 4.85 -7.48
N ILE A 61 -2.30 4.44 -8.18
CA ILE A 61 -3.63 4.23 -7.57
C ILE A 61 -3.56 3.22 -6.43
N ASN A 62 -2.82 2.11 -6.59
CA ASN A 62 -2.66 1.10 -5.56
C ASN A 62 -1.96 1.66 -4.31
N VAL A 63 -0.85 2.39 -4.47
CA VAL A 63 -0.11 3.03 -3.37
C VAL A 63 -1.01 4.05 -2.65
N PHE A 64 -1.48 5.08 -3.37
CA PHE A 64 -2.23 6.17 -2.75
C PHE A 64 -3.56 5.70 -2.17
N GLY A 65 -4.31 4.89 -2.92
CA GLY A 65 -5.59 4.33 -2.46
C GLY A 65 -5.41 3.40 -1.28
N GLY A 66 -4.44 2.49 -1.34
CA GLY A 66 -4.14 1.56 -0.27
C GLY A 66 -3.75 2.24 1.03
N PHE A 67 -2.85 3.24 0.99
CA PHE A 67 -2.46 3.98 2.19
C PHE A 67 -3.59 4.86 2.74
N THR A 68 -4.39 5.50 1.88
CA THR A 68 -5.52 6.34 2.33
C THR A 68 -6.59 5.50 3.04
N VAL A 69 -6.92 4.32 2.51
CA VAL A 69 -7.89 3.41 3.13
C VAL A 69 -7.34 2.85 4.45
N THR A 70 -6.08 2.44 4.45
CA THR A 70 -5.43 1.91 5.66
C THR A 70 -5.38 2.95 6.77
N ASP A 71 -5.05 4.20 6.46
CA ASP A 71 -5.03 5.29 7.44
C ASP A 71 -6.42 5.51 8.07
N ARG A 72 -7.48 5.57 7.27
CA ARG A 72 -8.86 5.66 7.75
C ARG A 72 -9.25 4.48 8.66
N MET A 73 -8.81 3.27 8.32
CA MET A 73 -9.06 2.09 9.16
C MET A 73 -8.32 2.21 10.50
N LEU A 74 -7.08 2.71 10.50
CA LEU A 74 -6.28 2.89 11.72
C LEU A 74 -6.76 4.05 12.59
N GLU A 75 -7.38 5.08 12.00
CA GLU A 75 -8.01 6.18 12.73
C GLU A 75 -9.11 5.70 13.67
N MET A 76 -9.81 4.60 13.34
CA MET A 76 -10.85 4.01 14.18
C MET A 76 -10.31 3.46 15.51
N PHE A 77 -8.99 3.25 15.63
CA PHE A 77 -8.33 2.83 16.86
C PHE A 77 -7.80 3.99 17.70
N LYS A 78 -7.81 5.23 17.18
CA LYS A 78 -7.43 6.42 17.93
C LYS A 78 -8.54 6.74 18.93
N LYS A 79 -8.19 7.04 20.18
CA LYS A 79 -9.18 7.50 21.18
C LYS A 79 -9.88 8.76 20.65
N PRO A 80 -11.21 8.89 20.77
CA PRO A 80 -11.91 10.07 20.33
C PRO A 80 -11.32 11.30 21.04
N LYS A 81 -10.97 12.33 20.25
CA LYS A 81 -10.48 13.61 20.78
C LYS A 81 -11.55 14.11 21.75
N LYS A 82 -11.18 14.30 23.04
CA LYS A 82 -12.07 14.92 24.03
C LYS A 82 -12.52 16.24 23.41
N ARG A 83 -13.82 16.41 23.17
CA ARG A 83 -14.37 17.74 22.92
C ARG A 83 -14.18 18.49 24.22
N ASP A 84 -13.23 19.42 24.26
CA ASP A 84 -13.22 20.44 25.29
C ASP A 84 -14.58 21.13 25.17
N LYS A 85 -15.39 20.93 26.20
CA LYS A 85 -16.66 21.62 26.37
C LYS A 85 -16.28 23.02 26.85
N ASP A 86 -16.39 23.99 25.96
CA ASP A 86 -16.60 25.39 26.35
C ASP A 86 -17.96 25.53 27.05
#